data_AF-A0A1F3K0U9-F1
#
_entry.id   AF-A0A1F3K0U9-F1
#
_cell.length_a   1.000
_cell.length_b   1.000
_cell.length_c   1.000
_cell.angle_alpha   90.00
_cell.angle_beta   90.00
_cell.angle_gamma   90.00
#
_symmetry.space_group_name_H-M   'P 1'
#
loop_
_entity.id
_entity.type
_entity.pdbx_description
1 polymer ?
#
loop_
_entity_poly.entity_id
_entity_poly.type
_entity_poly.pdbx_seq_one_letter_code
_entity_poly.pdbx_strand_id
1 'polypeptide(L)'
;MDIKERLIKIITSEGLTSSSFADSIGVQRSSISHILSGRNKPSIDFLEKVFAAYPKYNAEWLIMGTGEVYKKPKQPTLFDFDNKAAPALELKEKKDDVVPEIEQQIKAEENVNGDSGQKISSKEEIPLSNNEIIPTLPQKKIDKIIILYSDRSFIEYHPS
;
A
#
# COMPACT_ATOMS: atom_id res chain seq x y z
N MET A 1 11.08 -13.98 19.86
CA MET A 1 9.63 -14.17 20.03
C MET A 1 9.13 -15.06 18.91
N ASP A 2 8.42 -16.12 19.22
CA ASP A 2 7.85 -17.10 18.26
C ASP A 2 6.43 -16.70 17.81
N ILE A 3 5.94 -17.24 16.70
CA ILE A 3 4.60 -16.94 16.18
C ILE A 3 3.49 -17.37 17.14
N LYS A 4 3.68 -18.47 17.89
CA LYS A 4 2.74 -18.88 18.95
C LYS A 4 2.62 -17.83 20.06
N GLU A 5 3.74 -17.20 20.45
CA GLU A 5 3.76 -16.15 21.49
C GLU A 5 3.07 -14.87 20.98
N ARG A 6 3.21 -14.56 19.68
CA ARG A 6 2.52 -13.44 19.05
C ARG A 6 1.01 -13.67 18.93
N LEU A 7 0.58 -14.90 18.64
CA LEU A 7 -0.83 -15.29 18.68
C LEU A 7 -1.40 -15.23 20.12
N ILE A 8 -0.68 -15.72 21.13
CA ILE A 8 -1.07 -15.55 22.55
C ILE A 8 -1.24 -14.06 22.86
N LYS A 9 -0.29 -13.21 22.46
CA LYS A 9 -0.36 -11.77 22.69
C LYS A 9 -1.61 -11.14 22.05
N ILE A 10 -1.96 -11.51 20.81
CA ILE A 10 -3.22 -11.08 20.15
C ILE A 10 -4.44 -11.53 20.95
N ILE A 11 -4.51 -12.82 21.31
CA ILE A 11 -5.64 -13.39 22.07
C ILE A 11 -5.83 -12.62 23.39
N THR A 12 -4.75 -12.33 24.11
CA THR A 12 -4.77 -11.55 25.35
C THR A 12 -5.11 -10.08 25.14
N SER A 13 -4.63 -9.41 24.07
CA SER A 13 -4.95 -7.99 23.81
C SER A 13 -6.36 -7.75 23.29
N GLU A 14 -7.03 -8.77 22.74
CA GLU A 14 -8.48 -8.75 22.48
C GLU A 14 -9.32 -9.18 23.70
N GLY A 15 -8.69 -9.61 24.81
CA GLY A 15 -9.38 -10.09 26.01
C GLY A 15 -10.08 -11.44 25.85
N LEU A 16 -9.68 -12.25 24.86
CA LEU A 16 -10.38 -13.48 24.47
C LEU A 16 -9.78 -14.73 25.10
N THR A 17 -10.59 -15.79 25.17
CA THR A 17 -10.09 -17.15 25.41
C THR A 17 -9.67 -17.80 24.08
N SER A 18 -8.78 -18.78 24.12
CA SER A 18 -8.35 -19.56 22.94
C SER A 18 -9.53 -20.19 22.18
N SER A 19 -10.60 -20.57 22.90
CA SER A 19 -11.85 -21.05 22.31
C SER A 19 -12.59 -19.94 21.57
N SER A 20 -12.83 -18.80 22.23
CA SER A 20 -13.54 -17.67 21.63
C SER A 20 -12.79 -17.05 20.45
N PHE A 21 -11.46 -17.11 20.45
CA PHE A 21 -10.64 -16.69 19.32
C PHE A 21 -10.71 -17.68 18.14
N ALA A 22 -10.81 -19.00 18.40
CA ALA A 22 -11.04 -19.97 17.33
C ALA A 22 -12.40 -19.72 16.66
N ASP A 23 -13.43 -19.50 17.49
CA ASP A 23 -14.79 -19.24 17.03
C ASP A 23 -14.88 -17.93 16.24
N SER A 24 -14.18 -16.86 16.66
CA SER A 24 -14.19 -15.55 15.98
C SER A 24 -13.52 -15.53 14.62
N ILE A 25 -12.51 -16.40 14.38
CA ILE A 25 -11.84 -16.53 13.07
C ILE A 25 -12.37 -17.70 12.24
N GLY A 26 -13.42 -18.40 12.70
CA GLY A 26 -14.04 -19.50 11.96
C GLY A 26 -13.15 -20.74 11.80
N VAL A 27 -12.37 -21.11 12.82
CA VAL A 27 -11.54 -22.33 12.82
C VAL A 27 -11.87 -23.26 13.99
N GLN A 28 -11.56 -24.54 13.82
CA GLN A 28 -11.74 -25.52 14.90
C GLN A 28 -10.83 -25.20 16.09
N ARG A 29 -11.40 -25.17 17.31
CA ARG A 29 -10.68 -24.96 18.59
C ARG A 29 -9.44 -25.85 18.75
N SER A 30 -9.48 -27.08 18.25
CA SER A 30 -8.35 -28.02 18.22
C SER A 30 -7.15 -27.50 17.42
N SER A 31 -7.38 -26.74 16.33
CA SER A 31 -6.32 -26.13 15.51
C SER A 31 -5.55 -25.08 16.32
N ILE A 32 -6.27 -24.20 17.03
CA ILE A 32 -5.67 -23.25 17.98
C ILE A 32 -4.83 -23.98 19.03
N SER A 33 -5.36 -25.04 19.64
CA SER A 33 -4.62 -25.81 20.66
C SER A 33 -3.28 -26.37 20.13
N HIS A 34 -3.27 -26.93 18.91
CA HIS A 34 -2.05 -27.45 18.28
C HIS A 34 -1.04 -26.35 17.87
N ILE A 35 -1.51 -25.16 17.53
CA ILE A 35 -0.67 -24.00 17.21
C ILE A 35 -0.08 -23.38 18.49
N LEU A 36 -0.88 -23.16 19.53
CA LEU A 36 -0.44 -22.53 20.77
C LEU A 36 0.51 -23.42 21.58
N SER A 37 0.35 -24.75 21.51
CA SER A 37 1.32 -25.72 22.04
C SER A 37 2.61 -25.83 21.21
N GLY A 38 2.69 -25.18 20.05
CA GLY A 38 3.86 -25.22 19.17
C GLY A 38 4.08 -26.53 18.42
N ARG A 39 3.12 -27.48 18.48
CA ARG A 39 3.19 -28.74 17.72
C ARG A 39 3.04 -28.50 16.22
N ASN A 40 2.17 -27.55 15.84
CA ASN A 40 1.90 -27.17 14.47
C ASN A 40 2.25 -25.69 14.22
N LYS A 41 2.67 -25.34 13.00
CA LYS A 41 2.69 -23.95 12.53
C LYS A 41 1.29 -23.55 12.00
N PRO A 42 0.92 -22.26 12.03
CA PRO A 42 -0.25 -21.76 11.29
C PRO A 42 -0.17 -22.07 9.80
N SER A 43 -1.32 -22.36 9.18
CA SER A 43 -1.47 -22.39 7.72
C SER A 43 -1.68 -20.98 7.15
N ILE A 44 -1.60 -20.81 5.83
CA ILE A 44 -1.89 -19.52 5.19
C ILE A 44 -3.37 -19.12 5.35
N ASP A 45 -4.31 -20.04 5.09
CA ASP A 45 -5.75 -19.91 5.37
C ASP A 45 -6.05 -19.46 6.81
N PHE A 46 -5.32 -19.98 7.79
CA PHE A 46 -5.45 -19.56 9.18
C PHE A 46 -5.00 -18.10 9.37
N LEU A 47 -3.87 -17.71 8.79
CA LEU A 47 -3.35 -16.35 8.90
C LEU A 47 -4.25 -15.34 8.16
N GLU A 48 -4.78 -15.70 7.00
CA GLU A 48 -5.77 -14.91 6.25
C GLU A 48 -7.02 -14.65 7.11
N LYS A 49 -7.57 -15.68 7.77
CA LYS A 49 -8.70 -15.54 8.71
C LYS A 49 -8.37 -14.64 9.91
N VAL A 50 -7.17 -14.76 10.48
CA VAL A 50 -6.71 -13.85 11.55
C VAL A 50 -6.63 -12.40 11.06
N PHE A 51 -6.11 -12.13 9.86
CA PHE A 51 -6.01 -10.77 9.33
C PHE A 51 -7.35 -10.19 8.87
N ALA A 52 -8.29 -11.03 8.43
CA ALA A 52 -9.66 -10.63 8.11
C ALA A 52 -10.46 -10.26 9.36
N ALA A 53 -10.36 -11.05 10.43
CA ALA A 53 -11.03 -10.79 11.70
C ALA A 53 -10.38 -9.64 12.50
N TYR A 54 -9.06 -9.51 12.45
CA TYR A 54 -8.30 -8.53 13.23
C TYR A 54 -7.38 -7.65 12.35
N PRO A 55 -7.96 -6.83 11.44
CA PRO A 55 -7.19 -6.03 10.49
C PRO A 55 -6.27 -4.98 11.15
N LYS A 56 -6.47 -4.70 12.45
CA LYS A 56 -5.64 -3.78 13.26
C LYS A 56 -4.18 -4.25 13.43
N TYR A 57 -3.89 -5.56 13.39
CA TYR A 57 -2.54 -6.08 13.59
C TYR A 57 -1.71 -6.07 12.30
N ASN A 58 -0.41 -5.86 12.46
CA ASN A 58 0.55 -5.92 11.39
C ASN A 58 0.87 -7.37 11.00
N ALA A 59 0.81 -7.68 9.70
CA ALA A 59 1.12 -9.00 9.18
C ALA A 59 2.61 -9.32 9.23
N GLU A 60 3.47 -8.33 8.99
CA GLU A 60 4.93 -8.46 9.14
C GLU A 60 5.29 -8.86 10.57
N TRP A 61 4.73 -8.16 11.56
CA TRP A 61 4.93 -8.49 12.97
C TRP A 61 4.45 -9.90 13.31
N LEU A 62 3.23 -10.30 12.88
CA LEU A 62 2.73 -11.64 13.20
C LEU A 62 3.55 -12.75 12.52
N ILE A 63 3.91 -12.60 11.26
CA ILE A 63 4.60 -13.64 10.47
C ILE A 63 6.10 -13.65 10.77
N MET A 64 6.77 -12.52 10.54
CA MET A 64 8.23 -12.38 10.53
C MET A 64 8.78 -12.01 11.93
N GLY A 65 7.96 -11.38 12.78
CA GLY A 65 8.36 -10.92 14.11
C GLY A 65 9.02 -9.53 14.13
N THR A 66 9.05 -8.85 12.99
CA THR A 66 9.65 -7.52 12.78
C THR A 66 8.58 -6.43 12.66
N GLY A 67 8.99 -5.17 12.83
CA GLY A 67 8.05 -4.03 12.80
C GLY A 67 7.15 -3.92 14.05
N GLU A 68 6.17 -3.03 13.96
CA GLU A 68 5.25 -2.71 15.06
C GLU A 68 4.04 -3.67 15.11
N VAL A 69 3.47 -3.86 16.31
CA VAL A 69 2.35 -4.79 16.57
C VAL A 69 1.09 -4.42 15.78
N TYR A 70 0.81 -3.12 15.66
CA TYR A 70 -0.38 -2.58 15.01
C TYR A 70 -0.01 -1.96 13.66
N LYS A 71 -0.94 -1.99 12.70
CA LYS A 71 -0.77 -1.22 11.47
C LYS A 71 -0.88 0.27 11.78
N LYS A 72 0.08 1.07 11.32
CA LYS A 72 -0.09 2.54 11.28
C LYS A 72 -1.23 2.88 10.32
N PRO A 73 -2.12 3.82 10.65
CA PRO A 73 -3.06 4.33 9.68
C PRO A 73 -2.27 4.96 8.53
N LYS A 74 -2.54 4.56 7.29
CA LYS A 74 -2.00 5.27 6.12
C LYS A 74 -2.67 6.64 6.08
N GLN A 75 -2.00 7.66 6.63
CA GLN A 75 -2.43 9.03 6.44
C GLN A 75 -2.39 9.34 4.94
N PRO A 76 -3.44 9.96 4.36
CA PRO A 76 -3.43 10.34 2.96
C PRO A 76 -2.30 11.34 2.73
N THR A 77 -1.33 10.95 1.92
CA THR A 77 -0.29 11.86 1.45
C THR A 77 -0.89 12.83 0.44
N LEU A 78 -0.20 13.93 0.14
CA LEU A 78 -0.61 14.90 -0.88
C LEU A 78 -0.67 14.30 -2.31
N PHE A 79 -0.27 13.04 -2.48
CA PHE A 79 -0.15 12.31 -3.75
C PHE A 79 -1.02 11.03 -3.80
N ASP A 80 -1.88 10.79 -2.81
CA ASP A 80 -2.78 9.62 -2.77
C ASP A 80 -4.03 9.75 -3.68
N PHE A 81 -4.03 10.70 -4.63
CA PHE A 81 -5.22 11.06 -5.42
C PHE A 81 -5.48 10.20 -6.67
N ASP A 82 -4.46 9.57 -7.27
CA ASP A 82 -4.55 9.04 -8.64
C ASP A 82 -5.38 7.75 -8.81
N ASN A 83 -5.82 7.09 -7.73
CA ASN A 83 -6.44 5.76 -7.80
C ASN A 83 -7.76 5.63 -7.02
N LYS A 84 -8.63 6.64 -7.14
CA LYS A 84 -10.07 6.41 -6.98
C LYS A 84 -10.85 7.29 -7.95
N ALA A 85 -11.49 6.67 -8.93
CA ALA A 85 -12.29 7.37 -9.94
C ALA A 85 -13.33 8.27 -9.24
N ALA A 86 -13.17 9.58 -9.38
CA ALA A 86 -14.17 10.52 -8.95
C ALA A 86 -15.44 10.29 -9.77
N PRO A 87 -16.65 10.29 -9.16
CA PRO A 87 -17.87 10.32 -9.94
C PRO A 87 -17.87 11.63 -10.75
N ALA A 88 -17.79 11.50 -12.07
CA ALA A 88 -17.85 12.67 -12.95
C ALA A 88 -19.15 13.42 -12.68
N LEU A 89 -19.04 14.70 -12.29
CA LEU A 89 -20.20 15.57 -12.15
C LEU A 89 -20.69 15.93 -13.55
N GLU A 90 -21.53 15.05 -14.11
CA GLU A 90 -22.23 15.30 -15.36
C GLU A 90 -23.09 16.57 -15.24
N LEU A 91 -22.57 17.67 -15.79
CA LEU A 91 -23.37 18.83 -16.12
C LEU A 91 -24.35 18.41 -17.24
N LYS A 92 -25.54 17.99 -16.84
CA LYS A 92 -26.62 17.65 -17.78
C LYS A 92 -27.08 18.90 -18.53
N GLU A 93 -26.44 19.17 -19.67
CA GLU A 93 -27.00 20.05 -20.68
C GLU A 93 -28.36 19.50 -21.11
N LYS A 94 -29.41 20.31 -20.92
CA LYS A 94 -30.76 19.98 -21.36
C LYS A 94 -30.87 20.24 -22.86
N LYS A 95 -31.02 19.17 -23.64
CA LYS A 95 -31.44 19.23 -25.05
C LYS A 95 -32.70 18.39 -25.19
N ASP A 96 -33.78 19.04 -25.59
CA ASP A 96 -35.04 18.41 -25.95
C ASP A 96 -35.04 18.03 -27.45
N ASP A 97 -36.06 17.29 -27.86
CA ASP A 97 -36.48 17.00 -29.25
C ASP A 97 -35.71 15.97 -30.13
N VAL A 98 -36.40 14.82 -30.28
CA VAL A 98 -36.71 14.10 -31.55
C VAL A 98 -35.65 13.16 -32.21
N VAL A 99 -36.00 11.87 -32.13
CA VAL A 99 -35.60 10.64 -32.89
C VAL A 99 -35.83 10.74 -34.43
N PRO A 100 -35.37 9.81 -35.31
CA PRO A 100 -34.73 8.49 -35.07
C PRO A 100 -33.53 8.07 -35.99
N GLU A 101 -32.93 6.92 -35.64
CA GLU A 101 -32.53 5.78 -36.53
C GLU A 101 -31.69 5.98 -37.82
N ILE A 102 -30.47 5.44 -37.83
CA ILE A 102 -29.99 4.43 -38.82
C ILE A 102 -29.07 3.43 -38.09
N GLU A 103 -29.33 2.12 -38.20
CA GLU A 103 -28.34 1.07 -37.92
C GLU A 103 -27.53 0.70 -39.17
N GLN A 104 -26.21 0.54 -39.02
CA GLN A 104 -25.46 -0.41 -39.85
C GLN A 104 -24.12 -0.81 -39.24
N GLN A 105 -23.82 -2.11 -39.28
CA GLN A 105 -22.59 -2.70 -38.75
C GLN A 105 -21.51 -2.76 -39.84
N ILE A 106 -20.26 -2.44 -39.49
CA ILE A 106 -19.09 -3.02 -40.17
C ILE A 106 -18.08 -3.49 -39.11
N LYS A 107 -17.70 -4.76 -39.19
CA LYS A 107 -16.55 -5.36 -38.49
C LYS A 107 -15.29 -5.17 -39.31
N ALA A 108 -14.17 -4.87 -38.66
CA ALA A 108 -12.85 -5.39 -39.01
C ALA A 108 -11.88 -5.26 -37.83
N GLU A 109 -11.10 -6.32 -37.56
CA GLU A 109 -9.80 -6.23 -36.88
C GLU A 109 -8.74 -5.74 -37.92
N GLU A 110 -7.45 -5.49 -37.66
CA GLU A 110 -6.49 -5.91 -36.62
C GLU A 110 -5.20 -5.01 -36.66
N ASN A 111 -4.31 -5.17 -35.68
CA ASN A 111 -2.81 -5.21 -35.73
C ASN A 111 -1.96 -4.66 -36.93
N VAL A 112 -0.68 -4.23 -36.79
CA VAL A 112 0.20 -3.86 -35.64
C VAL A 112 1.54 -3.24 -36.14
N ASN A 113 2.25 -2.50 -35.27
CA ASN A 113 3.71 -2.15 -35.25
C ASN A 113 4.48 -1.57 -36.46
N GLY A 114 5.41 -0.65 -36.11
CA GLY A 114 6.73 -0.49 -36.73
C GLY A 114 6.94 0.81 -37.54
N ASP A 115 8.14 1.39 -37.63
CA ASP A 115 9.41 1.23 -36.88
C ASP A 115 10.34 2.42 -37.28
N SER A 116 11.45 2.63 -36.58
CA SER A 116 12.60 3.47 -36.98
C SER A 116 12.41 5.01 -37.04
N GLY A 117 13.42 5.83 -36.71
CA GLY A 117 14.75 5.46 -36.22
C GLY A 117 15.69 6.62 -35.85
N GLN A 118 16.61 6.30 -34.93
CA GLN A 118 17.91 6.89 -34.55
C GLN A 118 18.48 8.17 -35.22
N LYS A 119 18.98 9.09 -34.37
CA LYS A 119 20.35 9.67 -34.45
C LYS A 119 20.74 10.24 -33.06
N ILE A 120 21.85 9.90 -32.37
CA ILE A 120 23.31 9.88 -32.71
C ILE A 120 23.84 11.32 -32.89
N SER A 121 24.93 11.83 -32.27
CA SER A 121 25.89 11.41 -31.20
C SER A 121 26.86 12.62 -30.94
N SER A 122 27.80 12.70 -29.97
CA SER A 122 28.13 12.07 -28.66
C SER A 122 29.35 12.86 -28.05
N LYS A 123 30.20 12.26 -27.18
CA LYS A 123 31.50 12.76 -26.65
C LYS A 123 31.43 13.81 -25.52
N GLU A 124 32.29 13.81 -24.47
CA GLU A 124 33.30 12.86 -23.96
C GLU A 124 33.63 13.24 -22.48
N GLU A 125 34.28 12.48 -21.57
CA GLU A 125 34.21 11.09 -21.05
C GLU A 125 35.53 10.83 -20.23
N ILE A 126 35.75 9.90 -19.27
CA ILE A 126 35.02 8.70 -18.79
C ILE A 126 34.97 8.51 -17.22
N PRO A 127 36.09 8.35 -16.43
CA PRO A 127 36.13 7.24 -15.43
C PRO A 127 36.74 7.46 -13.99
N LEU A 128 36.67 6.39 -13.15
CA LEU A 128 37.45 6.01 -11.92
C LEU A 128 37.12 6.71 -10.55
N SER A 129 37.11 6.04 -9.37
CA SER A 129 37.30 4.61 -8.99
C SER A 129 36.76 4.22 -7.58
N ASN A 130 35.98 3.13 -7.51
CA ASN A 130 35.80 2.05 -6.48
C ASN A 130 35.75 2.24 -4.92
N ASN A 131 34.80 1.49 -4.33
CA ASN A 131 34.72 0.85 -2.99
C ASN A 131 34.16 1.59 -1.74
N GLU A 132 33.72 0.79 -0.75
CA GLU A 132 32.56 1.04 0.14
C GLU A 132 32.89 1.36 1.62
N ILE A 133 32.09 2.23 2.27
CA ILE A 133 31.92 2.32 3.74
C ILE A 133 30.46 2.71 4.06
N ILE A 134 29.88 2.22 5.16
CA ILE A 134 28.48 2.40 5.60
C ILE A 134 28.36 3.48 6.74
N PRO A 135 27.16 3.88 7.20
CA PRO A 135 26.47 5.08 6.74
C PRO A 135 26.50 6.24 7.74
N THR A 136 26.73 7.46 7.24
CA THR A 136 26.21 8.67 7.90
C THR A 136 24.87 9.03 7.28
N LEU A 137 23.85 9.27 8.12
CA LEU A 137 22.72 10.10 7.70
C LEU A 137 23.31 11.48 7.38
N PRO A 138 23.25 11.97 6.13
CA PRO A 138 23.90 13.22 5.79
C PRO A 138 23.29 14.35 6.61
N GLN A 139 24.13 15.28 7.06
CA GLN A 139 23.68 16.58 7.54
C GLN A 139 23.06 17.31 6.35
N LYS A 140 21.78 17.03 6.08
CA LYS A 140 21.06 17.60 4.94
C LYS A 140 20.98 19.10 5.15
N LYS A 141 21.65 19.87 4.30
CA LYS A 141 21.42 21.30 4.21
C LYS A 141 19.93 21.51 3.97
N ILE A 142 19.33 22.38 4.78
CA ILE A 142 17.95 22.80 4.56
C ILE A 142 17.98 23.71 3.32
N ASP A 143 17.36 23.27 2.23
CA ASP A 143 17.27 24.08 1.01
C ASP A 143 16.21 25.18 1.16
N LYS A 144 15.06 24.84 1.76
CA LYS A 144 13.88 25.68 1.89
C LYS A 144 13.08 25.34 3.15
N ILE A 145 12.50 26.36 3.78
CA ILE A 145 11.47 26.29 4.82
C ILE A 145 10.26 27.07 4.31
N ILE A 146 9.05 26.51 4.47
CA ILE A 146 7.79 27.21 4.17
C ILE A 146 7.00 27.34 5.47
N ILE A 147 6.61 28.57 5.82
CA ILE A 147 5.79 28.90 6.98
C ILE A 147 4.38 29.25 6.46
N LEU A 148 3.37 28.53 6.91
CA LEU A 148 1.96 28.70 6.51
C LEU A 148 1.19 29.42 7.63
N TYR A 149 0.39 30.43 7.26
CA TYR A 149 -0.43 31.22 8.17
C TYR A 149 -1.92 30.87 8.08
N SER A 150 -2.68 31.20 9.12
CA SER A 150 -4.11 30.87 9.24
C SER A 150 -5.01 31.65 8.26
N ASP A 151 -4.53 32.78 7.74
CA ASP A 151 -5.16 33.55 6.65
C ASP A 151 -4.91 32.95 5.26
N ARG A 152 -4.19 31.83 5.19
CA ARG A 152 -3.72 31.12 3.97
C ARG A 152 -2.57 31.82 3.22
N SER A 153 -1.96 32.86 3.81
CA SER A 153 -0.67 33.36 3.33
C SER A 153 0.46 32.39 3.69
N PHE A 154 1.61 32.54 3.04
CA PHE A 154 2.82 31.80 3.38
C PHE A 154 4.08 32.64 3.20
N ILE A 155 5.13 32.30 3.94
CA ILE A 155 6.49 32.82 3.76
C ILE A 155 7.41 31.67 3.38
N GLU A 156 8.24 31.92 2.37
CA GLU A 156 9.29 31.02 1.91
C GLU A 156 10.65 31.56 2.38
N TYR A 157 11.47 30.69 2.99
CA TYR A 157 12.77 31.04 3.54
C TYR A 157 13.84 30.04 3.11
N HIS A 158 14.97 30.55 2.62
CA HIS A 158 16.13 29.77 2.20
C HIS A 158 17.30 30.03 3.16
N PRO A 159 17.63 29.10 4.09
CA PRO A 159 18.81 29.23 4.93
C PRO A 159 20.11 28.96 4.13
N SER A 160 21.10 29.82 4.36
CA SER A 160 22.41 29.80 3.69
C SER A 160 23.31 28.61 4.05
#